data_AF-A0A2E4HHK8-F1
#
_entry.id   AF-A0A2E4HHK8-F1
#
_cell.length_a   1.000
_cell.length_b   1.000
_cell.length_c   1.000
_cell.angle_alpha   90.00
_cell.angle_beta   90.00
_cell.angle_gamma   90.00
#
_symmetry.space_group_name_H-M   'P 1'
#
loop_
_entity.id
_entity.type
_entity.pdbx_description
1 polymer ?
#
loop_
_entity_poly.entity_id
_entity_poly.type
_entity_poly.pdbx_seq_one_letter_code
_entity_poly.pdbx_strand_id
1 'polypeptide(L)'
;KKQNVQEKLQLFQTAHIIQTATVEGVGLVSSSLYMAFENLIFLGLGVLAIVILSLRFPTVDRIAGSIGLTIEEQTYFNDPNSSLPQK
;
A
#
# COMPACT_ATOMS: atom_id res chain seq x y z
N LYS A 1 23.46 5.99 9.07
CA LYS A 1 22.41 6.25 10.09
C LYS A 1 21.48 5.03 10.04
N LYS A 2 21.45 4.15 11.06
CA LYS A 2 20.50 3.03 11.09
C LYS A 2 19.11 3.64 11.23
N GLN A 3 18.27 3.54 10.20
CA GLN A 3 16.87 3.98 10.30
C GLN A 3 16.14 3.07 11.28
N ASN A 4 15.42 3.67 12.22
CA ASN A 4 14.60 2.93 13.18
C ASN A 4 13.49 2.19 12.42
N VAL A 5 13.08 1.00 12.87
CA VAL A 5 11.96 0.22 12.29
C VAL A 5 10.72 1.09 12.13
N GLN A 6 10.47 1.99 13.08
CA GLN A 6 9.36 2.95 13.02
C GLN A 6 9.48 3.95 11.86
N GLU A 7 10.69 4.48 11.58
CA GLU A 7 10.92 5.40 10.47
C GLU A 7 10.73 4.69 9.12
N LYS A 8 11.22 3.44 9.02
CA LYS A 8 11.01 2.60 7.84
C LYS A 8 9.52 2.34 7.58
N LEU A 9 8.74 2.11 8.64
CA LEU A 9 7.30 1.90 8.55
C LEU A 9 6.55 3.16 8.10
N GLN A 10 6.90 4.31 8.66
CA GLN A 10 6.28 5.58 8.27
C GLN A 10 6.56 5.92 6.80
N LEU A 11 7.78 5.67 6.33
CA LEU A 11 8.14 5.84 4.92
C LEU A 11 7.34 4.89 4.02
N PHE A 12 7.23 3.61 4.39
CA PHE A 12 6.41 2.65 3.65
C PHE A 12 4.94 3.06 3.60
N GLN A 13 4.35 3.42 4.75
CA GLN A 13 2.95 3.85 4.84
C GLN A 13 2.69 5.06 3.95
N THR A 14 3.56 6.07 4.01
CA THR A 14 3.42 7.28 3.19
C THR A 14 3.49 6.95 1.70
N ALA A 15 4.49 6.16 1.28
CA ALA A 15 4.63 5.75 -0.11
C ALA A 15 3.42 4.91 -0.57
N HIS A 16 2.93 4.01 0.28
CA HIS A 16 1.79 3.17 -0.02
C HIS A 16 0.49 3.99 -0.15
N ILE A 17 0.25 4.95 0.74
CA ILE A 17 -0.90 5.86 0.66
C ILE A 17 -0.87 6.64 -0.65
N ILE A 18 0.27 7.20 -1.03
CA ILE A 18 0.39 7.97 -2.29
C ILE A 18 0.10 7.09 -3.50
N GLN A 19 0.64 5.87 -3.53
CA GLN A 19 0.36 4.92 -4.62
C GLN A 19 -1.11 4.53 -4.68
N THR A 20 -1.73 4.23 -3.54
CA THR A 20 -3.13 3.84 -3.46
C THR A 20 -4.04 4.99 -3.88
N ALA A 21 -3.81 6.21 -3.37
CA ALA A 21 -4.58 7.39 -3.74
C ALA A 21 -4.50 7.72 -5.24
N THR A 22 -3.34 7.48 -5.86
CA THR A 22 -3.18 7.66 -7.31
C THR A 22 -4.06 6.68 -8.10
N VAL A 23 -4.08 5.40 -7.71
CA VAL A 23 -4.89 4.38 -8.39
C VAL A 23 -6.37 4.57 -8.12
N GLU A 24 -6.75 4.93 -6.89
CA GLU A 24 -8.13 5.30 -6.54
C GLU A 24 -8.62 6.48 -7.37
N GLY A 25 -7.81 7.53 -7.51
CA GLY A 25 -8.14 8.70 -8.32
C GLY A 25 -8.44 8.32 -9.78
N VAL A 26 -7.62 7.45 -10.38
CA VAL A 26 -7.87 6.92 -11.73
C VAL A 26 -9.19 6.14 -11.79
N GLY A 27 -9.47 5.30 -10.79
CA GLY A 27 -10.72 4.53 -10.72
C GLY A 27 -11.96 5.42 -10.63
N LEU A 28 -11.92 6.45 -9.78
CA LEU A 28 -13.03 7.41 -9.60
C LEU A 28 -13.26 8.28 -10.84
N VAL A 29 -12.19 8.77 -11.46
CA VAL A 29 -12.27 9.56 -12.70
C VAL A 29 -12.83 8.71 -13.83
N SER A 30 -12.33 7.47 -13.99
CA SER A 30 -12.81 6.56 -15.03
C SER A 30 -14.29 6.20 -14.84
N SER A 31 -14.72 6.01 -13.59
CA SER A 31 -16.14 5.76 -13.28
C SER A 31 -17.02 6.96 -13.62
N SER A 32 -16.58 8.17 -13.25
CA SER A 32 -17.29 9.42 -13.61
C SER A 32 -17.39 9.62 -15.13
N LEU A 33 -16.30 9.32 -15.87
CA LEU A 33 -16.28 9.40 -17.34
C LEU A 33 -17.20 8.36 -17.98
N TYR A 34 -17.27 7.14 -17.43
CA TYR A 34 -18.24 6.16 -17.89
C TYR A 34 -19.68 6.66 -17.71
N MET A 35 -20.01 7.27 -16.57
CA MET A 35 -21.35 7.83 -16.34
C MET A 35 -21.68 8.99 -17.30
N ALA A 36 -20.67 9.76 -17.73
CA ALA A 36 -20.88 10.90 -18.63
C ALA A 36 -20.96 10.51 -20.12
N PHE A 37 -20.15 9.55 -20.55
CA PHE A 37 -19.99 9.20 -21.97
C PHE A 37 -20.55 7.83 -22.34
N GLU A 38 -20.97 7.02 -21.36
CA GLU A 38 -21.46 5.64 -21.52
C GLU A 38 -20.48 4.73 -22.30
N ASN A 39 -19.19 5.09 -22.33
CA ASN A 39 -18.18 4.35 -23.05
C ASN A 39 -17.55 3.27 -22.17
N LEU A 40 -17.73 2.01 -22.57
CA LEU A 40 -17.25 0.82 -21.88
C LEU A 40 -15.72 0.80 -21.65
N ILE A 41 -14.94 1.54 -22.45
CA ILE A 41 -13.49 1.66 -22.23
C ILE A 41 -13.21 2.29 -20.86
N PHE A 42 -13.95 3.34 -20.48
CA PHE A 42 -13.78 4.00 -19.18
C PHE A 42 -14.22 3.08 -18.03
N LEU A 43 -15.29 2.29 -18.23
CA LEU A 43 -15.68 1.27 -17.26
C LEU A 43 -14.56 0.22 -17.08
N GLY A 44 -13.97 -0.23 -18.17
CA GLY A 44 -12.84 -1.17 -18.16
C GLY A 44 -11.64 -0.64 -17.39
N LEU A 45 -11.30 0.65 -17.55
CA LEU A 45 -10.24 1.31 -16.78
C LEU A 45 -10.57 1.37 -15.28
N GLY A 46 -11.83 1.65 -14.92
CA GLY A 46 -12.28 1.63 -13.53
C GLY A 46 -12.15 0.24 -12.90
N VAL A 47 -12.60 -0.81 -13.60
CA VAL A 47 -12.46 -2.20 -13.15
C VAL A 47 -10.99 -2.58 -13.01
N LEU A 48 -10.14 -2.19 -13.96
CA LEU A 48 -8.70 -2.44 -13.89
C LEU A 48 -8.06 -1.77 -12.66
N ALA A 49 -8.45 -0.53 -12.34
CA ALA A 49 -7.97 0.15 -11.15
C ALA A 49 -8.34 -0.60 -9.85
N ILE A 50 -9.57 -1.13 -9.75
CA ILE A 50 -10.02 -1.95 -8.62
C ILE A 50 -9.20 -3.24 -8.51
N VAL A 51 -8.91 -3.91 -9.62
CA VAL A 51 -8.07 -5.12 -9.65
C VAL A 51 -6.66 -4.79 -9.18
N ILE A 52 -6.07 -3.70 -9.66
CA ILE A 52 -4.74 -3.25 -9.23
C ILE A 52 -4.71 -2.97 -7.73
N LEU A 53 -5.74 -2.31 -7.19
CA LEU A 53 -5.85 -2.03 -5.76
C LEU A 53 -5.90 -3.33 -4.94
N SER A 54 -6.72 -4.29 -5.40
CA SER A 54 -6.89 -5.59 -4.77
C SER A 54 -5.59 -6.39 -4.75
N LEU A 55 -4.82 -6.35 -5.85
CA LEU A 55 -3.52 -7.01 -5.94
C LEU A 55 -2.44 -6.35 -5.08
N ARG A 56 -2.56 -5.04 -4.82
CA ARG A 56 -1.61 -4.25 -4.01
C ARG A 56 -1.96 -4.18 -2.53
N PHE A 57 -2.94 -4.95 -2.07
CA PHE A 57 -3.33 -4.95 -0.66
C PHE A 57 -2.11 -5.22 0.25
N PRO A 58 -1.84 -4.35 1.24
CA PRO A 58 -0.65 -4.46 2.07
C PRO A 58 -0.84 -5.63 3.05
N THR A 59 -0.09 -6.71 2.82
CA THR A 59 0.00 -7.84 3.76
C THR A 59 1.27 -7.74 4.58
N VAL A 60 1.27 -8.29 5.80
CA VAL A 60 2.43 -8.25 6.73
C VAL A 60 3.70 -8.76 6.04
N ASP A 61 3.60 -9.84 5.27
CA ASP A 61 4.74 -10.42 4.53
C ASP A 61 5.29 -9.47 3.45
N ARG A 62 4.40 -8.78 2.73
CA ARG A 62 4.80 -7.81 1.69
C ARG A 62 5.44 -6.57 2.29
N ILE A 63 4.91 -6.10 3.42
CA ILE A 63 5.49 -5.01 4.18
C ILE A 63 6.89 -5.44 4.60
N ALA A 64 7.04 -6.54 5.35
CA ALA A 64 8.32 -7.03 5.85
C ALA A 64 9.40 -7.19 4.75
N GLY A 65 9.02 -7.70 3.57
CA GLY A 65 9.92 -7.82 2.42
C GLY A 65 10.35 -6.49 1.80
N SER A 66 9.51 -5.44 1.88
CA SER A 66 9.77 -4.13 1.26
C SER A 66 10.60 -3.17 2.12
N ILE A 67 10.51 -3.26 3.45
CA ILE A 67 11.28 -2.44 4.41
C ILE A 67 12.65 -3.04 4.78
N GLY A 68 12.93 -4.24 4.28
CA GLY A 68 14.19 -4.95 4.54
C GLY A 68 14.41 -5.13 6.04
N LEU A 69 13.42 -5.70 6.73
CA LEU A 69 13.54 -6.04 8.14
C LEU A 69 14.49 -7.25 8.28
N THR A 70 15.44 -7.14 9.19
CA THR A 70 16.32 -8.24 9.60
C THR A 70 15.49 -9.33 10.29
N ILE A 71 15.92 -10.60 10.29
CA ILE A 71 15.17 -11.72 10.91
C ILE A 71 14.77 -11.41 12.37
N GLU A 72 15.67 -10.73 13.11
CA GLU A 72 15.41 -10.28 14.48
C GLU A 72 14.28 -9.23 14.55
N GLU A 73 14.25 -8.28 13.63
CA GLU A 73 13.22 -7.22 13.55
C GLU A 73 11.85 -7.76 13.10
N GLN A 74 11.81 -8.85 12.32
CA GLN A 74 10.57 -9.53 11.95
C GLN A 74 9.88 -10.19 13.15
N THR A 75 10.64 -10.74 14.10
CA THR A 75 10.08 -11.28 15.35
C THR A 75 9.42 -10.20 16.21
N TYR A 76 9.96 -8.97 16.24
CA TYR A 76 9.32 -7.83 16.90
C TYR A 76 8.11 -7.30 16.13
N PHE A 77 8.11 -7.42 14.80
CA PHE A 77 7.00 -6.98 13.95
C PHE A 77 5.77 -7.90 14.05
N ASN A 78 5.99 -9.20 14.33
CA ASN A 78 4.94 -10.21 14.46
C ASN A 78 4.41 -10.38 15.89
N ASP A 79 5.06 -9.82 16.92
CA ASP A 79 4.61 -9.91 18.30
C ASP A 79 3.97 -8.58 18.76
N PRO A 80 2.62 -8.50 18.87
CA PRO A 80 1.90 -7.29 19.23
C PRO A 80 2.19 -6.79 20.66
N ASN A 81 2.85 -7.59 21.50
CA ASN A 81 3.25 -7.22 22.86
C ASN A 81 4.74 -6.88 23.00
N SER A 82 5.53 -6.98 21.94
CA SER A 82 6.95 -6.70 22.02
C SER A 82 7.21 -5.19 21.99
N SER A 83 7.70 -4.64 23.11
CA SER A 83 8.17 -3.26 23.17
C SER A 83 9.46 -3.13 22.36
N LEU A 84 9.43 -2.36 21.27
CA LEU A 84 10.58 -2.07 20.42
C LEU A 84 11.81 -1.70 21.27
N PRO A 85 12.98 -2.32 21.07
CA PRO A 85 14.19 -1.92 21.76
C PRO A 85 14.54 -0.48 21.36
N GLN A 86 14.38 0.45 22.31
CA GLN A 86 14.86 1.82 22.16
C GLN A 86 16.38 1.80 22.23
N LYS A 87 17.05 1.96 21.09
CA LYS A 87 18.49 2.13 21.05
C LYS A 87 18.90 3.24 20.11
#